data_AF-A0A2D7QM56-F1
#
_entry.id   AF-A0A2D7QM56-F1
#
_cell.length_a   1.000
_cell.length_b   1.000
_cell.length_c   1.000
_cell.angle_alpha   90.00
_cell.angle_beta   90.00
_cell.angle_gamma   90.00
#
_symmetry.space_group_name_H-M   'P 1'
#
loop_
_entity.id
_entity.type
_entity.pdbx_description
1 polymer ?
#
loop_
_entity_poly.entity_id
_entity_poly.type
_entity_poly.pdbx_seq_one_letter_code
_entity_poly.pdbx_strand_id
1 'polypeptide(L)' 'MKNSTYMYKITLNKDIEFRSFEYKEGETYQVSRKVKEFLKRNKAIQKTKKKSKKEETPKDLQIIN' A
#
# COMPACT_ATOMS: atom_id res chain seq x y z
N MET A 1 -3.73 20.86 14.76
CA MET A 1 -4.00 20.01 13.57
C MET A 1 -3.26 18.69 13.73
N LYS A 2 -3.94 17.56 13.95
CA LYS A 2 -3.30 16.24 14.01
C LYS A 2 -3.02 15.77 12.57
N ASN A 3 -1.81 15.97 12.07
CA ASN A 3 -1.38 15.43 10.78
C ASN A 3 -1.08 13.93 10.95
N SER A 4 -2.13 13.10 11.05
CA SER A 4 -1.96 11.64 11.04
C SER A 4 -1.46 11.22 9.67
N THR A 5 -0.18 10.87 9.59
CA THR A 5 0.43 10.34 8.38
C THR A 5 0.03 8.87 8.27
N TYR A 6 -1.08 8.60 7.57
CA TYR A 6 -1.49 7.23 7.30
C TYR A 6 -0.45 6.54 6.40
N MET A 7 0.17 5.48 6.93
CA MET A 7 1.03 4.58 6.19
C MET A 7 0.24 3.35 5.76
N TYR A 8 0.52 2.86 4.55
CA TYR A 8 -0.12 1.68 4.00
C TYR A 8 0.89 0.55 3.92
N LYS A 9 0.52 -0.62 4.45
CA LYS A 9 1.27 -1.85 4.27
C LYS A 9 0.99 -2.43 2.88
N ILE A 10 2.02 -2.62 2.08
CA ILE A 10 1.93 -3.20 0.74
C ILE A 10 3.02 -4.24 0.54
N THR A 11 2.69 -5.30 -0.18
CA THR A 11 3.65 -6.33 -0.61
C THR A 11 3.92 -6.13 -2.10
N LEU A 12 5.17 -6.29 -2.51
CA LEU A 12 5.57 -6.06 -3.89
C LEU A 12 5.62 -7.34 -4.72
N ASN A 13 5.38 -7.17 -6.01
CA ASN A 13 5.36 -8.24 -7.02
C ASN A 13 6.46 -8.09 -8.07
N LYS A 14 7.30 -7.08 -7.94
CA LYS A 14 8.50 -6.89 -8.74
C LYS A 14 9.41 -5.89 -8.04
N ASP A 15 10.69 -5.98 -8.33
CA ASP A 15 11.65 -4.97 -7.94
C ASP A 15 11.33 -3.63 -8.62
N ILE A 16 11.45 -2.55 -7.87
CA ILE A 16 11.25 -1.19 -8.36
C ILE A 16 12.07 -0.20 -7.54
N GLU A 17 12.50 0.88 -8.15
CA GLU A 17 13.15 1.97 -7.43
C GLU A 17 12.22 3.18 -7.41
N PHE A 18 12.12 3.85 -6.26
CA PHE A 18 11.44 5.14 -6.16
C PHE A 18 12.17 6.05 -5.19
N ARG A 19 12.65 7.20 -5.69
CA ARG A 19 13.37 8.23 -4.89
C ARG A 19 14.56 7.66 -4.10
N SER A 20 15.44 6.92 -4.79
CA SER A 20 16.62 6.29 -4.19
C SER A 20 16.30 5.25 -3.11
N PHE A 21 15.05 4.78 -3.05
CA PHE A 21 14.68 3.63 -2.24
C PHE A 21 14.38 2.44 -3.15
N GLU A 22 15.14 1.37 -2.95
CA GLU A 22 14.94 0.10 -3.63
C GLU A 22 13.87 -0.72 -2.90
N TYR A 23 12.89 -1.15 -3.67
CA TYR A 23 11.72 -1.86 -3.24
C TYR A 23 11.78 -3.25 -3.87
N LYS A 24 12.09 -4.28 -3.07
CA LYS A 24 12.34 -5.63 -3.56
C LYS A 24 11.07 -6.45 -3.73
N GLU A 25 11.07 -7.33 -4.73
CA GLU A 25 9.98 -8.29 -4.92
C GLU A 25 9.75 -9.16 -3.68
N GLY A 26 8.49 -9.42 -3.34
CA GLY A 26 8.11 -10.31 -2.23
C GLY A 26 8.21 -9.65 -0.84
N GLU A 27 8.91 -8.52 -0.72
CA GLU A 27 9.00 -7.79 0.54
C GLU A 27 7.76 -6.93 0.80
N THR A 28 7.52 -6.67 2.08
CA THR A 28 6.38 -5.88 2.55
C THR A 28 6.85 -4.59 3.21
N TYR A 29 6.39 -3.47 2.67
CA TYR A 29 6.80 -2.13 3.10
C TYR A 29 5.62 -1.34 3.65
N GLN A 30 5.88 -0.48 4.64
CA GLN A 30 4.96 0.57 5.04
C GLN A 30 5.28 1.84 4.25
N VAL A 31 4.36 2.26 3.40
CA VAL A 31 4.59 3.37 2.49
C VAL A 31 3.53 4.46 2.62
N SER A 32 3.90 5.69 2.30
CA SER A 32 2.93 6.79 2.23
C SER A 32 1.96 6.62 1.07
N ARG A 33 0.85 7.37 1.09
CA ARG A 33 -0.14 7.38 0.00
C ARG A 33 0.50 7.62 -1.38
N LYS A 34 1.42 8.58 -1.49
CA LYS A 34 2.07 8.92 -2.76
C LYS A 34 2.86 7.75 -3.34
N VAL A 35 3.61 7.05 -2.48
CA VAL A 35 4.39 5.86 -2.85
C VAL A 35 3.45 4.72 -3.25
N LYS A 36 2.39 4.47 -2.47
CA LYS A 36 1.37 3.47 -2.82
C LYS A 36 0.75 3.74 -4.20
N GLU A 37 0.40 4.98 -4.50
CA GLU A 37 -0.18 5.33 -5.81
C GLU A 37 0.82 5.16 -6.95
N PHE A 38 2.08 5.52 -6.75
CA PHE A 38 3.15 5.25 -7.72
C PHE A 38 3.31 3.75 -7.98
N LEU A 39 3.43 2.93 -6.92
CA LEU A 39 3.60 1.48 -7.04
C LEU A 39 2.39 0.81 -7.67
N LYS A 40 1.18 1.29 -7.37
CA LYS A 40 -0.06 0.84 -8.00
C LYS A 40 -0.09 1.13 -9.50
N ARG A 41 0.28 2.35 -9.93
CA ARG A 41 0.35 2.72 -11.35
C ARG A 41 1.35 1.85 -12.11
N ASN A 42 2.46 1.51 -11.46
CA ASN A 42 3.49 0.63 -12.01
C ASN A 42 3.15 -0.88 -11.94
N LYS A 43 1.96 -1.25 -11.45
CA LYS A 43 1.56 -2.65 -11.19
C LYS A 43 2.59 -3.41 -10.32
N ALA A 44 3.30 -2.69 -9.46
CA ALA A 44 4.35 -3.23 -8.59
C ALA A 44 3.80 -3.81 -7.28
N ILE A 45 2.55 -3.50 -6.94
CA ILE A 45 1.88 -4.05 -5.75
C ILE A 45 1.31 -5.41 -6.10
N GLN A 46 1.59 -6.40 -5.25
CA GLN A 46 0.99 -7.72 -5.34
C GLN A 46 -0.54 -7.57 -5.27
N LYS A 47 -1.22 -8.06 -6.31
CA LYS A 47 -2.67 -8.13 -6.26
C LYS A 47 -3.02 -9.15 -5.18
N THR A 48 -3.38 -8.67 -3.99
CA THR A 48 -4.13 -9.51 -3.06
C THR A 48 -5.35 -9.98 -3.85
N LYS A 49 -5.47 -11.31 -4.04
CA LYS A 49 -6.60 -11.91 -4.74
C LYS A 49 -7.86 -11.22 -4.22
N LYS A 50 -8.48 -10.42 -5.08
CA LYS A 50 -9.74 -9.77 -4.78
C LYS A 50 -10.67 -10.92 -4.39
N LYS A 51 -11.06 -11.02 -3.12
CA LYS A 51 -12.28 -11.77 -2.80
C LYS A 51 -13.38 -11.01 -3.55
N SER A 52 -13.79 -11.55 -4.69
CA SER A 52 -14.99 -11.09 -5.37
C SER A 52 -16.16 -11.24 -4.39
N LYS A 53 -16.62 -10.15 -3.78
CA LYS A 53 -18.04 -9.97 -3.48
C LYS A 53 -18.37 -8.51 -3.16
N LYS A 54 -19.35 -8.01 -3.92
CA LYS A 54 -20.41 -7.04 -3.64
C LYS A 54 -20.24 -6.11 -2.43
N GLU A 55 -20.47 -4.81 -2.69
CA GLU A 55 -21.06 -3.76 -1.83
C GLU A 55 -20.70 -3.63 -0.33
N GLU A 56 -20.54 -2.37 0.08
CA GLU A 56 -20.66 -1.81 1.44
C GLU A 56 -19.72 -2.30 2.56
N THR A 57 -18.73 -1.47 2.91
CA THR A 57 -18.64 -0.63 4.14
C THR A 57 -17.18 -0.29 4.47
N PRO A 58 -16.84 0.97 4.82
CA PRO A 58 -15.53 1.34 5.32
C PRO A 58 -15.44 1.08 6.83
N LYS A 59 -15.00 -0.12 7.23
CA LYS A 59 -14.59 -0.42 8.61
C LYS A 59 -13.20 -1.04 8.62
N ASP A 60 -12.19 -0.19 8.51
CA ASP A 60 -10.88 -0.47 9.13
C ASP A 60 -10.14 0.86 9.34
N LEU A 61 -10.66 1.68 10.27
CA LEU A 61 -9.85 2.68 10.97
C LEU A 61 -9.62 2.13 12.37
N GLN A 62 -8.49 1.48 12.58
CA GLN A 62 -7.99 1.22 13.93
C GLN A 62 -7.49 2.54 14.50
N ILE A 63 -8.27 3.09 15.43
CA ILE A 63 -7.90 4.22 16.27
C ILE A 63 -7.02 3.66 17.38
N ILE A 64 -5.76 4.08 17.43
CA ILE A 64 -4.88 3.82 18.58
C ILE A 64 -4.87 5.12 19.40
N ASN A 65 -5.30 5.03 20.66
CA ASN A 65 -5.38 6.14 21.62
C ASN A 65 -3.99 6.65 22.01
#